data_AF-A0A4S5ESC6-F1
#
_entry.id   AF-A0A4S5ESC6-F1
#
_cell.length_a   1.000
_cell.length_b   1.000
_cell.length_c   1.000
_cell.angle_alpha   90.00
_cell.angle_beta   90.00
_cell.angle_gamma   90.00
#
_symmetry.space_group_name_H-M   'P 1'
#
loop_
_entity.id
_entity.type
_entity.pdbx_description
1 polymer ?
#
loop_
_entity_poly.entity_id
_entity_poly.type
_entity_poly.pdbx_seq_one_letter_code
_entity_poly.pdbx_strand_id
1 'polypeptide(L)'
;MTGLIDSTEMYLRTLYELREEGIPPLRARLVERLHVSAPAASESTARMANEGLVSLADDRTVQFTEKGLLRATAVMRKHRLAELLLTKVIGLDWALVHNEACRWEHVISDEVEARLTVLLGDPKRCPFGNEIPPAQRSDAPRPAAAPVSLLASADRAAADGGQPVTVSWISERLQTDESAMRRLQDAAIVPGAQIMPGSRGDLIHIVSPNGQSDAEISRSTAALVYVDH
;
A
#
# COMPACT_ATOMS: atom_id res chain seq x y z
N MET A 1 12.78 -19.78 -13.59
CA MET A 1 11.85 -20.41 -12.65
C MET A 1 10.79 -19.38 -12.31
N THR A 2 9.61 -19.56 -12.90
CA THR A 2 8.28 -18.96 -12.63
C THR A 2 8.22 -17.86 -11.54
N GLY A 3 8.57 -16.63 -11.91
CA GLY A 3 8.57 -15.45 -11.03
C GLY A 3 7.21 -14.72 -10.92
N LEU A 4 6.11 -15.43 -11.11
CA LEU A 4 4.75 -14.95 -10.86
C LEU A 4 4.03 -16.12 -10.18
N ILE A 5 4.24 -16.26 -8.89
CA ILE A 5 3.41 -17.12 -8.05
C ILE A 5 2.05 -16.39 -8.02
N ASP A 6 1.11 -16.91 -8.82
CA ASP A 6 -0.24 -16.44 -9.18
C ASP A 6 -0.43 -15.00 -9.72
N SER A 7 -0.43 -14.87 -11.06
CA SER A 7 -0.72 -13.61 -11.76
C SER A 7 -2.11 -13.02 -11.47
N THR A 8 -3.12 -13.85 -11.16
CA THR A 8 -4.48 -13.32 -10.94
C THR A 8 -4.56 -12.61 -9.59
N GLU A 9 -3.92 -13.18 -8.57
CA GLU A 9 -3.88 -12.59 -7.23
C GLU A 9 -3.14 -11.26 -7.21
N MET A 10 -2.00 -11.18 -7.92
CA MET A 10 -1.28 -9.92 -8.09
C MET A 10 -2.13 -8.84 -8.77
N TYR A 11 -2.91 -9.19 -9.81
CA TYR A 11 -3.81 -8.22 -10.44
C TYR A 11 -4.92 -7.75 -9.49
N LEU A 12 -5.55 -8.67 -8.76
CA LEU A 12 -6.58 -8.34 -7.78
C LEU A 12 -6.01 -7.46 -6.65
N ARG A 13 -4.83 -7.79 -6.15
CA ARG A 13 -4.13 -6.99 -5.14
C ARG A 13 -3.82 -5.60 -5.65
N THR A 14 -3.27 -5.45 -6.86
CA THR A 14 -2.98 -4.13 -7.44
C THR A 14 -4.25 -3.28 -7.63
N LEU A 15 -5.38 -3.89 -8.00
CA LEU A 15 -6.66 -3.19 -8.05
C LEU A 15 -7.12 -2.74 -6.65
N TYR A 16 -6.84 -3.53 -5.62
CA TYR A 16 -7.14 -3.19 -4.23
C TYR A 16 -6.30 -2.00 -3.76
N GLU A 17 -5.00 -2.00 -4.05
CA GLU A 17 -4.09 -0.88 -3.76
C GLU A 17 -4.53 0.42 -4.44
N LEU A 18 -4.90 0.35 -5.73
CA LEU A 18 -5.42 1.50 -6.48
C LEU A 18 -6.66 2.10 -5.80
N ARG A 19 -7.54 1.23 -5.27
CA ARG A 19 -8.72 1.65 -4.52
C ARG A 19 -8.35 2.33 -3.20
N GLU A 20 -7.38 1.81 -2.45
CA GLU A 20 -6.90 2.41 -1.19
C GLU A 20 -6.27 3.79 -1.43
N GLU A 21 -5.51 3.94 -2.51
CA GLU A 21 -4.88 5.20 -2.90
C GLU A 21 -5.87 6.20 -3.52
N GLY A 22 -7.14 5.81 -3.74
CA GLY A 22 -8.15 6.65 -4.38
C GLY A 22 -7.90 6.88 -5.88
N ILE A 23 -7.09 6.03 -6.52
CA ILE A 23 -6.73 6.14 -7.94
C ILE A 23 -7.72 5.32 -8.79
N PRO A 24 -8.25 5.87 -9.90
CA PRO A 24 -9.12 5.12 -10.79
C PRO A 24 -8.46 3.82 -11.29
N PRO A 25 -9.09 2.65 -11.10
CA PRO A 25 -8.52 1.36 -11.46
C PRO A 25 -8.61 1.14 -12.98
N LEU A 26 -7.62 1.64 -13.72
CA LEU A 26 -7.54 1.49 -15.17
C LEU A 26 -6.53 0.40 -15.56
N ARG A 27 -6.74 -0.28 -16.69
CA ARG A 27 -5.76 -1.23 -17.24
C ARG A 27 -4.38 -0.63 -17.45
N ALA A 28 -4.29 0.65 -17.80
CA ALA A 28 -3.01 1.36 -17.91
C ALA A 28 -2.24 1.39 -16.58
N ARG A 29 -2.95 1.48 -15.44
CA ARG A 29 -2.32 1.40 -14.11
C ARG A 29 -1.79 0.00 -13.80
N LEU A 30 -2.48 -1.04 -14.26
CA LEU A 30 -1.99 -2.42 -14.13
C LEU A 30 -0.71 -2.65 -14.95
N VAL A 31 -0.65 -2.11 -16.18
CA VAL A 31 0.56 -2.10 -17.01
C VAL A 31 1.73 -1.45 -16.27
N GLU A 32 1.49 -0.24 -15.73
CA GLU A 32 2.50 0.52 -15.00
C GLU A 32 3.00 -0.19 -13.74
N ARG A 33 2.09 -0.73 -12.92
CA ARG A 33 2.42 -1.30 -11.59
C ARG A 33 2.96 -2.72 -11.64
N LEU A 34 2.46 -3.53 -12.56
CA LEU A 34 2.88 -4.94 -12.68
C LEU A 34 4.00 -5.13 -13.71
N HIS A 35 4.42 -4.04 -14.39
CA HIS A 35 5.43 -4.08 -15.44
C HIS A 35 5.13 -5.10 -16.56
N VAL A 36 3.85 -5.24 -16.90
CA VAL A 36 3.34 -6.15 -17.95
C VAL A 36 3.03 -5.38 -19.23
N SER A 37 2.97 -6.07 -20.37
CA SER A 37 2.55 -5.44 -21.63
C SER A 37 1.05 -5.06 -21.63
N ALA A 38 0.67 -4.03 -22.38
CA ALA A 38 -0.74 -3.65 -22.52
C ALA A 38 -1.66 -4.77 -23.08
N PRO A 39 -1.21 -5.60 -24.04
CA PRO A 39 -1.94 -6.81 -24.42
C PRO A 39 -2.13 -7.79 -23.26
N ALA A 40 -1.07 -8.10 -22.49
CA ALA A 40 -1.14 -9.03 -21.37
C ALA A 40 -2.06 -8.52 -20.24
N ALA A 41 -2.04 -7.22 -19.95
CA ALA A 41 -2.97 -6.60 -19.02
C ALA A 41 -4.43 -6.73 -19.47
N SER A 42 -4.69 -6.52 -20.76
CA SER A 42 -6.03 -6.63 -21.34
C SER A 42 -6.53 -8.08 -21.33
N GLU A 43 -5.69 -9.03 -21.72
CA GLU A 43 -6.02 -10.46 -21.71
C GLU A 43 -6.32 -10.96 -20.29
N SER A 44 -5.47 -10.62 -19.32
CA SER A 44 -5.68 -11.03 -17.92
C SER A 44 -6.92 -10.38 -17.32
N THR A 45 -7.21 -9.11 -17.64
CA THR A 45 -8.45 -8.46 -17.20
C THR A 45 -9.68 -9.14 -17.80
N ALA A 46 -9.64 -9.50 -19.09
CA ALA A 46 -10.74 -10.21 -19.75
C ALA A 46 -10.94 -11.62 -19.15
N ARG A 47 -9.86 -12.34 -18.85
CA ARG A 47 -9.91 -13.63 -18.14
C ARG A 47 -10.56 -13.50 -16.77
N MET A 48 -10.12 -12.55 -15.95
CA MET A 48 -10.73 -12.28 -14.63
C MET A 48 -12.20 -11.88 -14.74
N ALA A 49 -12.59 -11.16 -15.79
CA ALA A 49 -13.99 -10.82 -16.04
C ALA A 49 -14.83 -12.06 -16.36
N ASN A 50 -14.31 -12.96 -17.21
CA ASN A 50 -14.96 -14.24 -17.51
C ASN A 50 -15.08 -15.16 -16.28
N GLU A 51 -14.13 -15.08 -15.34
CA GLU A 51 -14.17 -15.80 -14.06
C GLU A 51 -15.10 -15.16 -13.01
N GLY A 52 -15.70 -14.01 -13.35
CA GLY A 52 -16.60 -13.26 -12.49
C GLY A 52 -15.89 -12.59 -11.31
N LEU A 53 -14.60 -12.26 -11.43
CA LEU A 53 -13.82 -11.56 -10.41
C LEU A 53 -13.88 -10.04 -10.58
N VAL A 54 -13.93 -9.56 -11.82
CA VAL A 54 -14.02 -8.13 -12.14
C VAL A 54 -15.05 -7.87 -13.22
N SER A 55 -15.45 -6.62 -13.39
CA SER A 55 -16.21 -6.12 -14.53
C SER A 55 -15.54 -4.89 -15.11
N LEU A 56 -15.73 -4.66 -16.41
CA LEU A 56 -15.32 -3.42 -17.07
C LEU A 56 -16.53 -2.49 -17.15
N ALA A 57 -16.43 -1.32 -16.53
CA ALA A 57 -17.46 -0.29 -16.65
C ALA A 57 -17.30 0.52 -17.95
N ASP A 58 -18.34 1.26 -18.32
CA ASP A 58 -18.38 2.06 -19.55
C ASP A 58 -17.27 3.13 -19.59
N ASP A 59 -16.89 3.66 -18.43
CA ASP A 59 -15.80 4.61 -18.25
C ASP A 59 -14.40 3.98 -18.29
N ARG A 60 -14.32 2.68 -18.64
CA ARG A 60 -13.11 1.86 -18.73
C ARG A 60 -12.46 1.52 -17.39
N THR A 61 -13.12 1.80 -16.25
CA THR A 61 -12.66 1.33 -14.95
C THR A 61 -12.86 -0.17 -14.79
N VAL A 62 -11.90 -0.82 -14.14
CA VAL A 62 -11.96 -2.22 -13.73
C VAL A 62 -12.54 -2.26 -12.33
N GLN A 63 -13.74 -2.79 -12.17
CA GLN A 63 -14.45 -2.85 -10.90
C GLN A 63 -14.44 -4.28 -10.35
N PHE A 64 -14.30 -4.43 -9.05
CA PHE A 64 -14.46 -5.74 -8.43
C PHE A 64 -15.91 -6.18 -8.48
N THR A 65 -16.14 -7.46 -8.75
CA THR A 65 -17.35 -8.13 -8.29
C THR A 65 -17.22 -8.44 -6.80
N GLU A 66 -18.29 -8.88 -6.15
CA GLU A 66 -18.23 -9.35 -4.77
C GLU A 66 -17.18 -10.47 -4.60
N LYS A 67 -17.18 -11.45 -5.51
CA LYS A 67 -16.23 -12.57 -5.52
C LYS A 67 -14.78 -12.10 -5.65
N GLY A 68 -14.51 -11.17 -6.57
CA GLY A 68 -13.15 -10.66 -6.76
C GLY A 68 -12.68 -9.79 -5.61
N LEU A 69 -13.57 -9.01 -5.00
CA LEU A 69 -13.23 -8.21 -3.83
C LEU A 69 -12.90 -9.10 -2.63
N LEU A 70 -13.68 -10.15 -2.37
CA LEU A 70 -13.37 -11.14 -1.32
C LEU A 70 -11.99 -11.78 -1.55
N ARG A 71 -11.66 -12.16 -2.79
CA ARG A 71 -10.36 -12.75 -3.12
C ARG A 71 -9.22 -11.73 -2.95
N ALA A 72 -9.40 -10.49 -3.41
CA ALA A 72 -8.40 -9.42 -3.25
C ALA A 72 -8.14 -9.11 -1.76
N THR A 73 -9.22 -9.02 -0.96
CA THR A 73 -9.18 -8.82 0.48
C THR A 73 -8.39 -9.93 1.18
N ALA A 74 -8.62 -11.19 0.81
CA ALA A 74 -7.91 -12.34 1.38
C ALA A 74 -6.40 -12.26 1.11
N VAL A 75 -5.99 -11.99 -0.14
CA VAL A 75 -4.57 -11.84 -0.51
C VAL A 75 -3.93 -10.69 0.29
N MET A 76 -4.56 -9.51 0.31
CA MET A 76 -4.03 -8.35 1.02
C MET A 76 -3.97 -8.58 2.54
N ARG A 77 -4.93 -9.30 3.10
CA ARG A 77 -4.93 -9.66 4.53
C ARG A 77 -3.76 -10.60 4.87
N LYS A 78 -3.51 -11.62 4.04
CA LYS A 78 -2.37 -12.54 4.21
C LYS A 78 -1.04 -11.80 4.09
N HIS A 79 -0.91 -10.91 3.12
CA HIS A 79 0.25 -10.02 2.95
C HIS A 79 0.54 -9.25 4.24
N ARG A 80 -0.42 -8.47 4.72
CA ARG A 80 -0.24 -7.59 5.89
C ARG A 80 -0.03 -8.34 7.20
N LEU A 81 -0.59 -9.54 7.34
CA LEU A 81 -0.31 -10.42 8.49
C LEU A 81 1.10 -11.04 8.39
N ALA A 82 1.55 -11.40 7.19
CA ALA A 82 2.93 -11.85 6.96
C ALA A 82 3.92 -10.74 7.32
N GLU A 83 3.66 -9.49 6.91
CA GLU A 83 4.50 -8.35 7.29
C GLU A 83 4.63 -8.19 8.82
N LEU A 84 3.51 -8.32 9.54
CA LEU A 84 3.52 -8.27 11.00
C LEU A 84 4.29 -9.42 11.64
N LEU A 85 4.15 -10.63 11.13
CA LEU A 85 4.91 -11.78 11.60
C LEU A 85 6.42 -11.56 11.38
N LEU A 86 6.79 -11.14 10.16
CA LEU A 86 8.16 -10.89 9.75
C LEU A 86 8.83 -9.81 10.61
N THR A 87 8.10 -8.75 10.93
CA THR A 87 8.60 -7.66 11.79
C THR A 87 8.60 -8.00 13.27
N LYS A 88 7.45 -8.43 13.82
CA LYS A 88 7.27 -8.54 15.28
C LYS A 88 7.82 -9.82 15.89
N VAL A 89 7.86 -10.91 15.12
CA VAL A 89 8.24 -12.23 15.65
C VAL A 89 9.58 -12.67 15.09
N ILE A 90 9.78 -12.55 13.77
CA ILE A 90 11.02 -12.97 13.12
C ILE A 90 12.12 -11.92 13.28
N GLY A 91 11.75 -10.63 13.31
CA GLY A 91 12.71 -9.53 13.43
C GLY A 91 13.46 -9.22 12.14
N LEU A 92 12.81 -9.43 10.98
CA LEU A 92 13.34 -9.03 9.69
C LEU A 92 13.42 -7.49 9.61
N ASP A 93 14.45 -7.00 8.92
CA ASP A 93 14.62 -5.58 8.61
C ASP A 93 13.35 -5.00 7.95
N TRP A 94 12.83 -3.91 8.52
CA TRP A 94 11.59 -3.25 8.10
C TRP A 94 11.60 -2.91 6.60
N ALA A 95 12.75 -2.53 6.05
CA ALA A 95 12.87 -2.22 4.62
C ALA A 95 12.81 -3.45 3.69
N LEU A 96 12.99 -4.67 4.22
CA LEU A 96 12.95 -5.93 3.46
C LEU A 96 11.62 -6.68 3.59
N VAL A 97 10.83 -6.33 4.61
CA VAL A 97 9.62 -7.07 5.01
C VAL A 97 8.60 -7.20 3.90
N HIS A 98 8.31 -6.11 3.18
CA HIS A 98 7.32 -6.12 2.11
C HIS A 98 7.67 -7.11 1.00
N ASN A 99 8.93 -7.11 0.55
CA ASN A 99 9.39 -7.99 -0.53
C ASN A 99 9.30 -9.48 -0.16
N GLU A 100 9.47 -9.82 1.12
CA GLU A 100 9.25 -11.19 1.61
C GLU A 100 7.76 -11.52 1.76
N ALA A 101 6.97 -10.61 2.33
CA ALA A 101 5.53 -10.79 2.51
C ALA A 101 4.78 -10.99 1.18
N CYS A 102 5.18 -10.28 0.12
CA CYS A 102 4.65 -10.45 -1.23
C CYS A 102 4.83 -11.87 -1.78
N ARG A 103 5.83 -12.63 -1.31
CA ARG A 103 5.98 -14.05 -1.68
C ARG A 103 5.11 -14.95 -0.80
N TRP A 104 4.99 -14.60 0.47
CA TRP A 104 4.29 -15.41 1.47
C TRP A 104 2.78 -15.36 1.31
N GLU A 105 2.22 -14.24 0.85
CA GLU A 105 0.77 -14.04 0.73
C GLU A 105 0.08 -15.12 -0.11
N HIS A 106 0.77 -15.65 -1.12
CA HIS A 106 0.25 -16.67 -2.04
C HIS A 106 0.37 -18.10 -1.53
N VAL A 107 1.11 -18.32 -0.43
CA VAL A 107 1.35 -19.66 0.14
C VAL A 107 0.81 -19.81 1.56
N ILE A 108 0.38 -18.72 2.19
CA ILE A 108 -0.31 -18.74 3.48
C ILE A 108 -1.72 -19.31 3.29
N SER A 109 -2.00 -20.43 3.98
CA SER A 109 -3.35 -21.00 4.03
C SER A 109 -4.26 -20.21 4.97
N ASP A 110 -5.57 -20.39 4.84
CA ASP A 110 -6.56 -19.72 5.68
C ASP A 110 -6.43 -20.15 7.16
N GLU A 111 -6.01 -21.39 7.42
CA GLU A 111 -5.72 -21.87 8.78
C GLU A 111 -4.52 -21.17 9.39
N VAL A 112 -3.46 -20.95 8.61
CA VAL A 112 -2.28 -20.19 9.06
C VAL A 112 -2.67 -18.74 9.31
N GLU A 113 -3.42 -18.12 8.41
CA GLU A 113 -3.92 -16.75 8.57
C GLU A 113 -4.74 -16.58 9.88
N ALA A 114 -5.67 -17.50 10.15
CA ALA A 114 -6.46 -17.51 11.37
C ALA A 114 -5.58 -17.63 12.61
N ARG A 115 -4.55 -18.50 12.56
CA ARG A 115 -3.59 -18.67 13.67
C ARG A 115 -2.73 -17.43 13.86
N LEU A 116 -2.27 -16.79 12.79
CA LEU A 116 -1.50 -15.55 12.84
C LEU A 116 -2.33 -14.41 13.44
N THR A 117 -3.60 -14.31 13.08
CA THR A 117 -4.52 -13.31 13.65
C THR A 117 -4.58 -13.43 15.18
N VAL A 118 -4.70 -14.65 15.70
CA VAL A 118 -4.70 -14.90 17.16
C VAL A 118 -3.32 -14.64 17.77
N LEU A 119 -2.25 -15.14 17.14
CA LEU A 119 -0.87 -14.98 17.62
C LEU A 119 -0.47 -13.51 17.75
N LEU A 120 -0.89 -12.67 16.81
CA LEU A 120 -0.56 -11.25 16.73
C LEU A 120 -1.55 -10.34 17.50
N GLY A 121 -2.56 -10.92 18.15
CA GLY A 121 -3.52 -10.19 19.00
C GLY A 121 -4.57 -9.39 18.23
N ASP A 122 -5.14 -9.95 17.15
CA ASP A 122 -6.13 -9.30 16.27
C ASP A 122 -5.71 -7.90 15.79
N PRO A 123 -4.54 -7.80 15.13
CA PRO A 123 -4.00 -6.52 14.72
C PRO A 123 -4.87 -5.85 13.66
N LYS A 124 -5.00 -4.51 13.76
CA LYS A 124 -5.79 -3.70 12.82
C LYS A 124 -4.97 -3.01 11.74
N ARG A 125 -3.65 -2.92 11.92
CA ARG A 125 -2.73 -2.25 10.99
C ARG A 125 -1.45 -3.05 10.82
N CYS A 126 -0.88 -3.00 9.62
CA CYS A 126 0.42 -3.57 9.31
C CYS A 126 1.55 -2.64 9.79
N PRO A 127 2.83 -3.07 9.71
CA PRO A 127 3.99 -2.26 10.13
C PRO A 127 4.13 -0.94 9.38
N PHE A 128 3.52 -0.83 8.20
CA PHE A 128 3.54 0.35 7.33
C PHE A 128 2.28 1.22 7.49
N GLY A 129 1.45 0.95 8.50
CA GLY A 129 0.29 1.77 8.87
C GLY A 129 -1.00 1.43 8.10
N ASN A 130 -0.91 0.63 7.04
CA ASN A 130 -2.05 0.18 6.25
C ASN A 130 -2.99 -0.69 7.08
N GLU A 131 -4.31 -0.55 6.88
CA GLU A 131 -5.30 -1.32 7.63
C GLU A 131 -5.28 -2.79 7.24
N ILE A 132 -5.42 -3.71 8.18
CA ILE A 132 -5.55 -5.13 7.86
C ILE A 132 -7.02 -5.40 7.53
N PRO A 133 -7.36 -5.76 6.28
CA PRO A 133 -8.75 -5.97 5.91
C PRO A 133 -9.37 -7.08 6.75
N PRO A 134 -10.62 -6.96 7.21
CA PRO A 134 -11.30 -8.01 7.97
C PRO A 134 -11.56 -9.26 7.13
N ALA A 135 -11.53 -10.44 7.76
CA ALA A 135 -11.56 -11.74 7.08
C ALA A 135 -12.86 -12.06 6.30
N GLN A 136 -14.00 -11.51 6.69
CA GLN A 136 -15.32 -11.92 6.16
C GLN A 136 -16.17 -10.78 5.58
N ARG A 137 -15.57 -9.63 5.27
CA ARG A 137 -16.32 -8.51 4.69
C ARG A 137 -16.01 -8.38 3.21
N SER A 138 -17.07 -8.43 2.40
CA SER A 138 -17.06 -7.94 1.03
C SER A 138 -17.14 -6.40 0.97
N ASP A 139 -17.39 -5.73 2.09
CA ASP A 139 -17.36 -4.27 2.24
C ASP A 139 -16.06 -3.81 2.91
N ALA A 140 -14.94 -3.84 2.19
CA ALA A 140 -13.82 -2.97 2.56
C ALA A 140 -14.33 -1.51 2.42
N PRO A 141 -14.41 -0.71 3.48
CA PRO A 141 -14.91 0.65 3.37
C PRO A 141 -14.08 1.40 2.33
N ARG A 142 -14.73 1.95 1.30
CA ARG A 142 -14.03 2.93 0.46
C ARG A 142 -13.73 4.13 1.37
N PRO A 143 -12.49 4.64 1.42
CA PRO A 143 -12.19 5.80 2.26
C PRO A 143 -13.16 6.94 1.93
N ALA A 144 -13.76 7.52 2.98
CA ALA A 144 -14.82 8.52 2.84
C ALA A 144 -14.33 9.81 2.15
N ALA A 145 -13.02 10.08 2.22
CA ALA A 145 -12.33 11.13 1.51
C ALA A 145 -11.07 10.55 0.84
N ALA A 146 -10.62 11.18 -0.25
CA ALA A 146 -9.36 10.80 -0.87
C ALA A 146 -8.21 11.00 0.14
N PRO A 147 -7.29 10.02 0.27
CA PRO A 147 -6.20 10.13 1.23
C PRO A 147 -5.26 11.27 0.82
N VAL A 148 -4.68 11.95 1.81
CA VAL A 148 -3.80 13.10 1.60
C VAL A 148 -2.36 12.61 1.58
N SER A 149 -1.65 12.78 0.47
CA SER A 149 -0.22 12.48 0.40
C SER A 149 0.61 13.53 1.13
N LEU A 150 1.79 13.12 1.61
CA LEU A 150 2.77 13.99 2.24
C LEU A 150 3.21 15.10 1.28
N LEU A 151 3.36 14.80 -0.01
CA LEU A 151 3.62 15.80 -1.05
C LEU A 151 2.54 16.88 -1.08
N ALA A 152 1.27 16.48 -1.15
CA ALA A 152 0.15 17.43 -1.18
C ALA A 152 0.08 18.26 0.11
N SER A 153 0.45 17.67 1.25
CA SER A 153 0.58 18.39 2.52
C SER A 153 1.72 19.41 2.52
N ALA A 154 2.89 19.03 2.01
CA ALA A 154 4.06 19.90 1.91
C ALA A 154 3.83 21.10 0.99
N ASP A 155 3.17 20.88 -0.16
CA ASP A 155 2.85 21.95 -1.10
C ASP A 155 1.84 22.95 -0.51
N ARG A 156 0.89 22.51 0.34
CA ARG A 156 0.02 23.42 1.10
C ARG A 156 0.77 24.17 2.21
N ALA A 157 1.64 23.48 2.94
CA ALA A 157 2.45 24.08 4.00
C ALA A 157 3.33 25.23 3.50
N ALA A 158 3.83 25.14 2.27
CA ALA A 158 4.59 26.21 1.62
C ALA A 158 3.77 27.48 1.35
N ALA A 159 2.44 27.38 1.25
CA ALA A 159 1.56 28.52 1.03
C ALA A 159 1.10 29.17 2.35
N ASP A 160 0.79 28.38 3.38
CA ASP A 160 0.01 28.85 4.54
C ASP A 160 0.77 28.79 5.89
N GLY A 161 2.05 28.43 5.91
CA GLY A 161 2.84 28.29 7.15
C GLY A 161 2.51 26.99 7.89
N GLY A 162 2.98 25.88 7.31
CA GLY A 162 2.62 24.49 7.62
C GLY A 162 2.36 24.09 9.07
N GLN A 163 1.45 23.13 9.24
CA GLN A 163 1.16 22.46 10.50
C GLN A 163 1.88 21.10 10.59
N PRO A 164 2.20 20.62 11.80
CA PRO A 164 2.61 19.23 11.99
C PRO A 164 1.54 18.28 11.47
N VAL A 165 1.96 17.21 10.80
CA VAL A 165 1.10 16.12 10.33
C VAL A 165 1.59 14.79 10.88
N THR A 166 0.71 13.80 10.96
CA THR A 166 1.07 12.45 11.39
C THR A 166 1.18 11.54 10.18
N VAL A 167 2.28 10.80 10.05
CA VAL A 167 2.41 9.75 9.03
C VAL A 167 1.37 8.67 9.31
N SER A 168 0.41 8.50 8.40
CA SER A 168 -0.71 7.57 8.56
C SER A 168 -0.33 6.18 8.04
N TRP A 169 0.09 6.12 6.78
CA TRP A 169 0.49 4.87 6.13
C TRP A 169 1.40 5.13 4.91
N ILE A 170 2.08 4.07 4.48
CA ILE A 170 3.00 4.08 3.33
C ILE A 170 2.46 3.12 2.30
N SER A 171 2.31 3.55 1.03
CA SER A 171 1.73 2.68 0.00
C SER A 171 2.56 1.43 -0.27
N GLU A 172 1.87 0.34 -0.60
CA GLU A 172 2.49 -0.93 -1.02
C GLU A 172 3.51 -0.71 -2.16
N ARG A 173 3.21 0.23 -3.07
CA ARG A 173 4.11 0.59 -4.17
C ARG A 173 5.47 1.11 -3.68
N LEU A 174 5.48 2.00 -2.68
CA LEU A 174 6.74 2.54 -2.17
C LEU A 174 7.53 1.50 -1.38
N GLN A 175 6.83 0.57 -0.73
CA GLN A 175 7.45 -0.49 0.06
C GLN A 175 8.28 -1.47 -0.78
N THR A 176 8.07 -1.52 -2.10
CA THR A 176 8.93 -2.29 -3.03
C THR A 176 10.33 -1.70 -3.21
N ASP A 177 10.51 -0.39 -2.98
CA ASP A 177 11.80 0.30 -3.08
C ASP A 177 12.52 0.27 -1.73
N GLU A 178 13.35 -0.76 -1.54
CA GLU A 178 14.15 -0.94 -0.33
C GLU A 178 15.01 0.29 0.01
N SER A 179 15.53 0.99 -1.00
CA SER A 179 16.39 2.16 -0.79
C SER A 179 15.58 3.33 -0.24
N ALA A 180 14.36 3.53 -0.73
CA ALA A 180 13.46 4.55 -0.21
C ALA A 180 12.97 4.19 1.18
N MET A 181 12.62 2.93 1.44
CA MET A 181 12.19 2.46 2.75
C MET A 181 13.29 2.63 3.81
N ARG A 182 14.55 2.33 3.48
CA ARG A 182 15.69 2.60 4.37
C ARG A 182 15.82 4.10 4.68
N ARG A 183 15.72 4.96 3.67
CA ARG A 183 15.75 6.41 3.87
C ARG A 183 14.62 6.90 4.79
N LEU A 184 13.40 6.37 4.63
CA LEU A 184 12.27 6.71 5.51
C LEU A 184 12.54 6.25 6.95
N GLN A 185 13.06 5.03 7.12
CA GLN A 185 13.38 4.47 8.43
C GLN A 185 14.47 5.26 9.15
N ASP A 186 15.57 5.57 8.46
CA ASP A 186 16.70 6.35 8.99
C ASP A 186 16.27 7.78 9.39
N ALA A 187 15.31 8.34 8.64
CA ALA A 187 14.69 9.63 8.92
C ALA A 187 13.56 9.60 9.95
N ALA A 188 13.24 8.42 10.53
CA ALA A 188 12.10 8.21 11.42
C ALA A 188 10.73 8.62 10.83
N ILE A 189 10.60 8.59 9.50
CA ILE A 189 9.35 8.83 8.76
C ILE A 189 8.59 7.50 8.68
N VAL A 190 8.06 7.09 9.83
CA VAL A 190 7.34 5.83 10.01
C VAL A 190 5.91 6.10 10.47
N PRO A 191 4.95 5.18 10.26
CA PRO A 191 3.57 5.36 10.73
C PRO A 191 3.49 5.75 12.20
N GLY A 192 2.67 6.76 12.50
CA GLY A 192 2.51 7.37 13.81
C GLY A 192 3.50 8.50 14.13
N ALA A 193 4.55 8.70 13.33
CA ALA A 193 5.48 9.80 13.52
C ALA A 193 4.82 11.15 13.19
N GLN A 194 4.99 12.12 14.09
CA GLN A 194 4.65 13.52 13.80
C GLN A 194 5.82 14.19 13.08
N ILE A 195 5.52 14.86 11.96
CA ILE A 195 6.51 15.50 11.10
C ILE A 195 6.01 16.86 10.62
N MET A 196 6.93 17.77 10.34
CA MET A 196 6.63 19.05 9.73
C MET A 196 7.19 19.08 8.30
N PRO A 197 6.33 18.90 7.27
CA PRO A 197 6.76 18.92 5.90
C PRO A 197 6.93 20.34 5.37
N GLY A 198 8.01 20.56 4.63
CA GLY A 198 8.27 21.78 3.86
C GLY A 198 8.70 21.46 2.44
N SER A 199 8.37 22.35 1.50
CA SER A 199 8.78 22.22 0.10
C SER A 199 9.99 23.13 -0.16
N ARG A 200 11.11 22.58 -0.64
CA ARG A 200 12.31 23.34 -0.99
C ARG A 200 12.87 22.86 -2.33
N GLY A 201 12.54 23.58 -3.40
CA GLY A 201 12.88 23.16 -4.76
C GLY A 201 12.22 21.84 -5.13
N ASP A 202 13.03 20.87 -5.56
CA ASP A 202 12.56 19.54 -6.01
C ASP A 202 12.48 18.49 -4.90
N LEU A 203 12.80 18.86 -3.66
CA LEU A 203 12.80 17.97 -2.50
C LEU A 203 11.75 18.39 -1.48
N ILE A 204 11.24 17.39 -0.75
CA ILE A 204 10.42 17.58 0.43
C ILE A 204 11.33 17.45 1.64
N HIS A 205 11.41 18.52 2.40
CA HIS A 205 12.19 18.62 3.61
C HIS A 205 11.28 18.29 4.79
N ILE A 206 11.78 17.48 5.71
CA ILE A 206 10.99 16.96 6.81
C ILE A 206 11.74 17.26 8.09
N VAL A 207 11.14 18.09 8.92
CA VAL A 207 11.69 18.47 10.21
C VAL A 207 10.89 17.77 11.30
N SER A 208 11.57 17.13 12.25
CA SER A 208 10.89 16.64 13.44
C SER A 208 10.33 17.82 14.25
N PRO A 209 9.19 17.70 14.96
CA PRO A 209 8.61 18.79 15.74
C PRO A 209 9.55 19.40 16.79
N ASN A 210 10.56 18.64 17.24
CA ASN A 210 11.59 19.07 18.18
C ASN A 210 12.86 19.63 17.51
N GLY A 211 12.92 19.73 16.19
CA GLY A 211 14.04 20.27 15.41
C GLY A 211 15.31 19.43 15.45
N GLN A 212 15.24 18.17 15.89
CA GLN A 212 16.39 17.30 16.10
C GLN A 212 16.79 16.46 14.88
N SER A 213 15.84 16.20 13.97
CA SER A 213 16.13 15.49 12.73
C SER A 213 15.63 16.28 11.53
N ASP A 214 16.50 16.33 10.53
CA ASP A 214 16.25 16.94 9.24
C ASP A 214 16.49 15.88 8.17
N ALA A 215 15.48 15.64 7.34
CA ALA A 215 15.54 14.67 6.26
C ALA A 215 14.98 15.24 4.97
N GLU A 216 15.59 14.85 3.86
CA GLU A 216 15.12 15.20 2.53
C GLU A 216 14.66 13.93 1.81
N ILE A 217 13.46 13.98 1.25
CA ILE A 217 12.92 12.91 0.39
C ILE A 217 12.49 13.49 -0.94
N SER A 218 12.52 12.65 -1.98
CA SER A 218 12.04 13.07 -3.30
C SER A 218 10.54 13.33 -3.28
N ARG A 219 10.07 14.22 -4.15
CA ARG A 219 8.64 14.43 -4.40
C ARG A 219 7.91 13.13 -4.76
N SER A 220 8.56 12.23 -5.51
CA SER A 220 7.98 10.92 -5.86
C SER A 220 7.79 10.00 -4.65
N THR A 221 8.71 10.02 -3.68
CA THR A 221 8.58 9.29 -2.41
C THR A 221 7.47 9.90 -1.58
N ALA A 222 7.47 11.22 -1.42
CA ALA A 222 6.45 11.95 -0.65
C ALA A 222 5.03 11.79 -1.23
N ALA A 223 4.89 11.56 -2.54
CA ALA A 223 3.60 11.29 -3.17
C ALA A 223 2.98 9.94 -2.75
N LEU A 224 3.79 9.04 -2.20
CA LEU A 224 3.41 7.66 -1.85
C LEU A 224 3.42 7.39 -0.33
N VAL A 225 3.69 8.44 0.47
CA VAL A 225 3.50 8.48 1.92
C VAL A 225 2.24 9.28 2.19
N TYR A 226 1.36 8.79 3.06
CA TYR A 226 0.07 9.42 3.36
C TYR A 226 0.01 9.90 4.81
N VAL A 227 -0.66 11.02 5.04
CA VAL A 227 -0.66 11.71 6.33
C VAL A 227 -2.06 12.14 6.77
N ASP A 228 -2.21 12.23 8.10
CA ASP A 228 -3.38 12.79 8.78
C ASP A 228 -3.03 14.17 9.36
N HIS A 229 -4.02 15.08 9.36
CA HIS A 229 -3.95 16.44 9.91
C HIS A 229 -4.63 16.53 11.27
#